data_AF-A0A7K9SN98-F1
#
_entry.id   AF-A0A7K9SN98-F1
#
_cell.length_a   1.000
_cell.length_b   1.000
_cell.length_c   1.000
_cell.angle_alpha   90.00
_cell.angle_beta   90.00
_cell.angle_gamma   90.00
#
_symmetry.space_group_name_H-M   'P 1'
#
loop_
_entity.id
_entity.type
_entity.pdbx_description
1 polymer ?
#
loop_
_entity_poly.entity_id
_entity_poly.type
_entity_poly.pdbx_seq_one_letter_code
_entity_poly.pdbx_strand_id
1 'polypeptide(L)' 'GCILDGKLYPFGEIARTENCFRCSCSRYAISCCSLFHTPISYDKENCEVIFNKKSCNYDMVQKSDPSKECFVSSRV' A
#
# COMPACT_ATOMS: atom_id res chain seq x y z
N GLY A 1 -10.29 11.54 19.39
CA GLY A 1 -9.41 10.97 18.36
C GLY A 1 -10.03 9.70 17.81
N CYS A 2 -9.39 9.08 16.83
CA CYS A 2 -9.86 7.84 16.21
C CYS A 2 -8.94 6.68 16.60
N ILE A 3 -9.49 5.48 16.77
CA ILE A 3 -8.69 4.27 16.99
C ILE A 3 -8.54 3.56 15.64
N LEU A 4 -7.30 3.33 15.22
CA LEU A 4 -6.97 2.55 14.02
C LEU A 4 -5.86 1.57 14.41
N ASP A 5 -6.05 0.28 14.11
CA ASP A 5 -5.09 -0.79 14.43
C ASP A 5 -4.64 -0.81 15.91
N GLY A 6 -5.57 -0.52 16.83
CA GLY A 6 -5.30 -0.46 18.28
C GLY A 6 -4.57 0.80 18.76
N LYS A 7 -4.26 1.76 17.87
CA LYS A 7 -3.59 3.02 18.20
C LYS A 7 -4.55 4.21 18.14
N LEU A 8 -4.46 5.10 19.13
CA LEU A 8 -5.23 6.34 19.17
C LEU A 8 -4.54 7.44 18.34
N TYR A 9 -5.26 8.00 17.38
CA TYR A 9 -4.85 9.12 16.55
C TYR A 9 -5.61 10.41 16.92
N PRO A 10 -4.97 11.59 16.86
CA PRO A 10 -5.66 12.86 17.02
C PRO A 10 -6.63 13.12 15.86
N PHE A 11 -7.55 14.08 16.05
CA PHE A 11 -8.36 14.57 14.94
C PHE A 11 -7.49 15.30 13.91
N GLY A 12 -7.82 15.17 12.63
CA GLY A 12 -7.09 15.75 11.51
C GLY A 12 -6.52 14.71 10.55
N GLU A 13 -5.60 15.17 9.70
CA GLU A 13 -4.93 14.34 8.69
C GLU A 13 -3.84 13.46 9.30
N ILE A 14 -3.80 12.21 8.87
CA ILE A 14 -2.78 11.22 9.19
C ILE A 14 -2.10 10.88 7.86
N ALA A 15 -0.94 11.49 7.63
CA ALA A 15 -0.25 11.40 6.33
C ALA A 15 0.08 9.97 5.94
N ARG A 16 0.46 9.13 6.91
CA ARG A 16 0.82 7.73 6.68
C ARG A 16 0.71 6.89 7.96
N THR A 17 0.04 5.76 7.86
CA THR A 17 -0.04 4.73 8.90
C THR A 17 1.02 3.64 8.68
N GLU A 18 1.23 2.78 9.68
CA GLU A 18 2.15 1.63 9.59
C GLU A 18 1.70 0.63 8.49
N ASN A 19 0.40 0.57 8.24
CA ASN A 19 -0.21 -0.27 7.20
C ASN A 19 -0.36 0.45 5.84
N CYS A 20 0.38 1.54 5.62
CA CYS A 20 0.41 2.23 4.33
C CYS A 20 -0.92 2.87 3.90
N PHE A 21 -1.66 3.44 4.85
CA PHE A 21 -2.84 4.24 4.57
C PHE A 21 -2.59 5.72 4.84
N ARG A 22 -3.19 6.58 4.02
CA ARG A 22 -3.43 7.97 4.36
C ARG A 22 -4.83 8.05 4.93
N CYS A 23 -4.98 8.62 6.12
CA CYS A 23 -6.27 8.70 6.77
C CYS A 23 -6.62 10.13 7.17
N SER A 24 -7.91 10.39 7.36
CA SER A 24 -8.44 11.61 7.94
C SER A 24 -9.38 11.24 9.08
N CYS A 25 -9.08 11.71 10.28
CA CYS A 25 -9.85 11.45 11.49
C CYS A 25 -10.72 12.68 11.83
N SER A 26 -12.03 12.53 11.70
CA SER A 26 -13.01 13.54 12.09
C SER A 26 -13.70 13.18 13.40
N ARG A 27 -14.57 14.07 13.90
CA ARG A 27 -15.42 13.78 15.06
C ARG A 27 -16.43 12.64 14.83
N TYR A 28 -16.74 12.33 13.58
CA TYR A 28 -17.79 11.38 13.22
C TYR A 28 -17.25 10.03 12.75
N ALA A 29 -16.15 10.06 11.99
CA ALA A 29 -15.55 8.88 11.39
C ALA A 29 -14.08 9.09 11.06
N ILE A 30 -13.36 7.98 10.90
CA ILE A 30 -12.06 7.92 10.22
C ILE A 30 -12.29 7.41 8.79
N SER A 31 -11.68 8.08 7.82
CA SER A 31 -11.62 7.63 6.42
C SER A 31 -10.18 7.37 6.05
N CYS A 32 -9.90 6.27 5.35
CA CYS A 32 -8.55 5.86 4.98
C CYS A 32 -8.50 5.45 3.51
N CYS A 33 -7.45 5.89 2.81
CA CYS A 33 -7.12 5.48 1.46
C CYS A 33 -5.78 4.75 1.46
N SER A 34 -5.66 3.65 0.71
CA SER A 34 -4.37 2.98 0.52
C SER A 34 -3.41 3.90 -0.21
N LEU A 35 -2.14 3.88 0.19
CA LEU A 35 -1.07 4.58 -0.53
C LEU A 35 -0.46 3.71 -1.64
N PHE A 36 -0.74 2.41 -1.62
CA PHE A 36 -0.25 1.45 -2.62
C PHE A 36 -1.27 1.24 -3.73
N HIS A 37 -0.76 0.95 -4.93
CA HIS A 37 -1.56 0.56 -6.08
C HIS A 37 -1.34 -0.91 -6.40
N THR A 38 -2.43 -1.67 -6.42
CA THR A 38 -2.42 -3.11 -6.62
C THR A 38 -2.21 -3.42 -8.10
N PRO A 39 -1.17 -4.17 -8.47
CA PRO A 39 -0.96 -4.59 -9.85
C PRO A 39 -2.02 -5.62 -10.26
N ILE A 40 -2.71 -5.36 -11.37
CA ILE A 40 -3.81 -6.21 -11.86
C ILE A 40 -3.44 -6.97 -13.14
N SER A 41 -2.53 -6.42 -13.95
CA SER A 41 -2.10 -7.03 -15.22
C SER A 41 -0.57 -7.11 -15.30
N TYR A 42 -0.08 -8.34 -15.21
CA TYR A 42 1.33 -8.69 -15.29
C TYR A 42 1.51 -10.17 -15.64
N ASP A 43 2.74 -10.55 -16.00
CA ASP A 43 3.12 -11.95 -16.23
C ASP A 43 3.17 -12.72 -14.90
N LYS A 44 2.05 -13.36 -14.55
CA LYS A 44 1.93 -14.16 -13.31
C LYS A 44 2.77 -15.45 -13.33
N GLU A 45 3.24 -15.88 -14.51
CA GLU A 45 4.06 -17.08 -14.64
C GLU A 45 5.50 -16.78 -14.22
N ASN A 46 6.07 -15.69 -14.73
CA ASN A 46 7.48 -15.35 -14.51
C ASN A 46 7.72 -14.29 -13.43
N CYS A 47 6.68 -13.57 -13.00
CA CYS A 47 6.82 -12.47 -12.03
C CYS A 47 6.07 -12.75 -10.73
N GLU A 48 6.60 -12.19 -9.65
CA GLU A 48 5.96 -12.16 -8.34
C GLU A 48 5.80 -10.72 -7.84
N VAL A 49 4.84 -10.54 -6.93
CA VAL A 49 4.48 -9.25 -6.36
C VAL A 49 4.86 -9.25 -4.90
N ILE A 50 5.71 -8.30 -4.51
CA ILE A 50 6.21 -8.15 -3.15
C ILE A 50 5.75 -6.80 -2.62
N PHE A 51 5.13 -6.80 -1.43
CA PHE A 51 4.74 -5.55 -0.79
C PHE A 51 5.93 -4.88 -0.11
N ASN A 52 6.31 -3.71 -0.61
CA ASN A 52 7.37 -2.90 -0.04
C ASN A 52 6.80 -1.88 0.95
N LYS A 53 6.92 -2.19 2.25
CA LYS A 53 6.45 -1.32 3.33
C LYS A 53 7.19 0.02 3.40
N LYS A 54 8.41 0.12 2.87
CA LYS A 54 9.20 1.35 2.87
C LYS A 54 8.66 2.32 1.82
N SER A 55 8.40 1.86 0.60
CA SER A 55 7.78 2.69 -0.45
C SER A 55 6.25 2.79 -0.29
N CYS A 56 5.62 1.90 0.47
CA CYS A 56 4.18 1.66 0.47
C CYS A 56 3.65 1.39 -0.95
N ASN A 57 4.29 0.45 -1.64
CA ASN A 57 3.84 0.02 -2.95
C ASN A 57 4.17 -1.46 -3.18
N TYR A 58 3.62 -2.00 -4.26
CA TYR A 58 3.98 -3.32 -4.74
C TYR A 58 5.13 -3.24 -5.74
N ASP A 59 6.22 -3.90 -5.39
CA ASP A 59 7.35 -4.17 -6.27
C ASP A 59 7.04 -5.47 -7.03
N MET A 60 7.27 -5.46 -8.33
CA MET A 60 7.09 -6.63 -9.17
C MET A 60 8.44 -7.06 -9.70
N VAL A 61 8.84 -8.29 -9.39
CA VAL A 61 10.17 -8.80 -9.71
C VAL A 61 10.08 -10.17 -10.38
N GLN A 62 11.14 -10.57 -11.07
CA GLN A 62 11.22 -11.89 -11.69
C GLN A 62 11.37 -12.96 -10.61
N LYS A 63 10.65 -14.07 -10.73
CA LYS A 63 10.78 -15.22 -9.82
C LYS A 63 12.16 -15.86 -9.88
N SER A 64 12.80 -15.81 -11.05
CA SER A 64 14.15 -16.34 -11.25
C SER A 64 15.25 -15.42 -10.69
N ASP A 65 14.97 -14.12 -10.60
CA ASP A 65 15.93 -13.11 -10.15
C ASP A 65 15.17 -11.90 -9.55
N PRO A 66 14.99 -11.88 -8.21
CA PRO A 66 14.30 -10.80 -7.52
C PRO A 66 14.96 -9.41 -7.64
N SER A 67 16.18 -9.32 -8.17
CA SER A 67 16.83 -8.03 -8.44
C SER A 67 16.33 -7.37 -9.73
N LYS A 68 15.62 -8.11 -10.59
CA LYS A 68 15.09 -7.61 -11.87
C LYS A 68 13.60 -7.30 -11.76
N GLU A 69 13.25 -6.07 -12.13
CA GLU A 69 11.85 -5.64 -12.18
C GLU A 69 11.10 -6.28 -13.36
N CYS A 70 9.82 -6.51 -13.15
CA CYS A 70 8.88 -6.95 -14.17
C CYS A 70 8.05 -5.79 -14.71
N PHE A 71 7.72 -5.86 -16.01
CA PHE A 71 6.84 -4.89 -16.64
C PHE A 71 5.39 -5.02 -16.12
N VAL A 72 4.78 -3.89 -15.78
CA VAL A 72 3.38 -3.81 -15.33
C VAL A 72 2.56 -3.10 -16.39
N SER A 73 1.48 -3.74 -16.87
CA SER A 73 0.58 -3.12 -17.84
C SER A 73 -0.46 -2.20 -17.19
N SER A 74 -0.93 -2.53 -15.97
CA SER A 74 -1.91 -1.69 -15.25
C SER A 74 -1.94 -1.94 -13.74
N ARG A 75 -2.33 -0.91 -12.98
CA ARG A 75 -2.50 -0.90 -11.52
C ARG A 75 -3.83 -0.22 -11.13
N VAL A 76 -4.35 -0.53 -9.94
CA VAL A 76 -5.52 0.11 -9.31
C VAL A 76 -5.16 0.64 -7.93
#